data_AF-A0A2T6ABE2-F1
#
_entry.id   AF-A0A2T6ABE2-F1
#
_cell.length_a   1.000
_cell.length_b   1.000
_cell.length_c   1.000
_cell.angle_alpha   90.00
_cell.angle_beta   90.00
_cell.angle_gamma   90.00
#
_symmetry.space_group_name_H-M   'P 1'
#
loop_
_entity.id
_entity.type
_entity.pdbx_description
1 polymer ?
#
loop_
_entity_poly.entity_id
_entity_poly.type
_entity_poly.pdbx_seq_one_letter_code
_entity_poly.pdbx_strand_id
1 'polypeptide(L)'
;MRQFSALAGVLGLCACTQFPELDATATPGVSEAPYPELLPLSGLLDAPPPRATPEVAEGVDARTEALRRRADALRGEVIDPDARSRLDAGVDAS
;
A
#
# COMPACT_ATOMS: atom_id res chain seq x y z
N MET A 1 26.52 -5.30 21.10
CA MET A 1 25.28 -4.58 20.72
C MET A 1 25.20 -4.25 19.23
N ARG A 2 26.12 -3.49 18.63
CA ARG A 2 26.10 -3.14 17.19
C ARG A 2 26.04 -4.33 16.22
N GLN A 3 26.76 -5.41 16.51
CA GLN A 3 26.76 -6.63 15.70
C GLN A 3 25.42 -7.39 15.77
N PHE A 4 24.74 -7.35 16.93
CA PHE A 4 23.43 -7.97 17.10
C PHE A 4 22.33 -7.20 16.33
N SER A 5 22.41 -5.87 16.28
CA SER A 5 21.50 -5.06 15.45
C SER A 5 21.68 -5.30 13.95
N ALA A 6 22.93 -5.45 13.48
CA ALA A 6 23.19 -5.76 12.07
C ALA A 6 22.63 -7.13 11.68
N LEU A 7 22.80 -8.14 12.54
CA LEU A 7 22.27 -9.48 12.33
C LEU A 7 20.72 -9.50 12.31
N ALA A 8 20.09 -8.76 13.24
CA ALA A 8 18.63 -8.63 13.29
C ALA A 8 18.05 -7.93 12.05
N GLY A 9 18.74 -6.92 11.52
CA GLY A 9 18.33 -6.23 10.29
C GLY A 9 18.34 -7.14 9.06
N VAL A 10 19.37 -7.98 8.91
CA VAL A 10 19.47 -8.94 7.81
C VAL A 10 18.38 -10.02 7.91
N LEU A 11 18.11 -10.53 9.11
CA LEU A 11 17.04 -11.52 9.35
C LEU A 11 15.64 -10.95 9.06
N GLY A 12 15.39 -9.68 9.37
CA GLY A 12 14.11 -9.03 9.11
C GLY A 12 13.80 -8.90 7.61
N LEU A 13 14.80 -8.69 6.76
CA LEU A 13 14.64 -8.59 5.31
C LEU A 13 14.20 -9.92 4.66
N CYS A 14 14.63 -11.07 5.22
CA CYS A 14 14.20 -12.39 4.74
C CYS A 14 12.86 -12.86 5.33
N ALA A 15 12.39 -12.24 6.43
CA ALA A 15 11.14 -12.61 7.09
C ALA A 15 9.89 -11.98 6.47
N CYS A 16 10.04 -10.96 5.61
CA CYS A 16 8.90 -10.30 4.95
C CYS A 16 8.23 -11.16 3.86
N THR A 17 8.75 -12.34 3.54
CA THR A 17 8.14 -13.28 2.58
C THR A 17 7.81 -14.60 3.27
N GLN A 18 6.69 -14.62 3.99
CA GLN A 18 6.05 -15.88 4.40
C GLN A 18 5.47 -16.52 3.13
N PHE A 19 6.30 -17.26 2.39
CA PHE A 19 5.80 -18.07 1.28
C PHE A 19 5.05 -19.26 1.89
N PRO A 20 3.74 -19.42 1.63
CA PRO A 20 3.02 -20.58 2.14
C PRO A 20 3.60 -21.86 1.55
N GLU A 21 3.64 -22.95 2.32
CA GLU A 21 3.97 -24.28 1.78
C GLU A 21 2.90 -24.69 0.76
N LEU A 22 3.15 -24.42 -0.52
CA LEU A 22 2.23 -24.78 -1.61
C LEU A 22 2.22 -26.29 -1.91
N ASP A 23 3.31 -26.99 -1.56
CA ASP A 23 3.47 -28.43 -1.80
C ASP A 23 2.43 -29.28 -1.07
N ALA A 24 1.82 -28.78 0.00
CA ALA A 24 0.84 -29.52 0.79
C ALA A 24 -0.59 -29.50 0.18
N THR A 25 -0.83 -28.72 -0.89
CA THR A 25 -2.19 -28.51 -1.43
C THR A 25 -2.38 -28.99 -2.88
N ALA A 26 -1.36 -29.58 -3.49
CA ALA A 26 -1.50 -30.15 -4.82
C ALA A 26 -2.45 -31.36 -4.76
N THR A 27 -3.57 -31.28 -5.48
CA THR A 27 -4.47 -32.42 -5.62
C THR A 27 -3.73 -33.58 -6.31
N PRO A 28 -3.83 -34.83 -5.82
CA PRO A 28 -3.19 -35.98 -6.46
C PRO A 28 -3.52 -36.03 -7.96
N GLY A 29 -2.50 -36.18 -8.80
CA GLY A 29 -2.63 -36.25 -10.26
C GLY A 29 -2.54 -34.91 -10.99
N VAL A 30 -2.45 -33.76 -10.30
CA VAL A 30 -2.28 -32.44 -10.96
C VAL A 30 -1.03 -32.36 -11.83
N SER A 31 0.06 -33.03 -11.45
CA SER A 31 1.30 -33.08 -12.24
C SER A 31 1.17 -33.81 -13.57
N GLU A 32 0.20 -34.71 -13.69
CA GLU A 32 -0.08 -35.50 -14.89
C GLU A 32 -1.36 -35.05 -15.61
N ALA A 33 -2.07 -34.07 -15.05
CA ALA A 33 -3.29 -33.54 -15.63
C ALA A 33 -2.97 -32.84 -16.96
N PRO A 34 -3.85 -32.96 -17.96
CA PRO A 34 -3.71 -32.18 -19.19
C PRO A 34 -3.72 -30.69 -18.86
N TYR A 35 -2.86 -29.94 -19.53
CA TYR A 35 -2.89 -28.49 -19.44
C TYR A 35 -4.25 -27.95 -19.91
N PRO A 36 -4.79 -26.91 -19.24
CA PRO A 36 -6.05 -26.32 -19.65
C PRO A 36 -5.92 -25.67 -21.02
N GLU A 37 -7.03 -25.62 -21.76
CA GLU A 37 -7.11 -24.86 -23.00
C GLU A 37 -7.00 -23.36 -22.69
N LEU A 38 -6.03 -22.70 -23.34
CA LEU A 38 -5.82 -21.27 -23.19
C LEU A 38 -6.78 -20.49 -24.10
N LEU A 39 -7.49 -19.53 -23.54
CA LEU A 39 -8.36 -18.66 -24.31
C LEU A 39 -7.54 -17.55 -25.02
N PRO A 40 -7.80 -17.23 -26.30
CA PRO A 40 -7.13 -16.13 -26.99
C PRO A 40 -7.40 -14.77 -26.34
N LEU A 41 -6.35 -13.97 -26.14
CA LEU A 41 -6.46 -12.64 -25.51
C LEU A 41 -7.39 -11.68 -26.26
N SER A 42 -7.45 -11.78 -27.59
CA SER A 42 -8.33 -10.92 -28.39
C SER A 42 -9.80 -11.01 -27.95
N GLY A 43 -10.28 -12.21 -27.62
CA GLY A 43 -11.65 -12.40 -27.13
C GLY A 43 -11.88 -11.92 -25.69
N LEU A 44 -10.83 -11.82 -24.88
CA LEU A 44 -10.92 -11.27 -23.51
C LEU A 44 -10.95 -9.74 -23.51
N LEU A 45 -10.29 -9.12 -24.48
CA LEU A 45 -10.13 -7.67 -24.54
C LEU A 45 -11.32 -6.95 -25.20
N ASP A 46 -12.23 -7.68 -25.86
CA ASP A 46 -13.45 -7.13 -26.46
C ASP A 46 -14.54 -6.77 -25.44
N ALA A 47 -14.28 -6.93 -24.13
CA ALA A 47 -15.20 -6.51 -23.10
C ALA A 47 -15.30 -4.97 -23.01
N PRO A 48 -16.49 -4.41 -22.76
CA PRO A 48 -16.61 -2.98 -22.49
C PRO A 48 -15.79 -2.60 -21.25
N PRO A 49 -15.20 -1.39 -21.21
CA PRO A 49 -14.40 -0.97 -20.08
C PRO A 49 -15.25 -0.97 -18.80
N PRO A 50 -14.69 -1.45 -17.68
CA PRO A 50 -15.43 -1.47 -16.42
C PRO A 50 -15.85 -0.06 -16.02
N ARG A 51 -17.10 0.08 -15.59
CA ARG A 51 -17.66 1.34 -15.12
C ARG A 51 -17.86 1.26 -13.61
N ALA A 52 -17.64 2.37 -12.92
CA ALA A 52 -17.95 2.46 -11.50
C ALA A 52 -19.45 2.20 -11.31
N THR A 53 -19.78 1.33 -10.36
CA THR A 53 -21.14 1.22 -9.85
C THR A 53 -21.46 2.45 -9.01
N PRO A 54 -22.76 2.75 -8.77
CA PRO A 54 -23.14 3.83 -7.86
C PRO A 54 -22.46 3.71 -6.49
N GLU A 55 -22.42 2.51 -5.92
CA GLU A 55 -21.74 2.20 -4.64
C GLU A 55 -20.26 2.60 -4.65
N VAL A 56 -19.54 2.29 -5.73
CA VAL A 56 -18.11 2.62 -5.86
C VAL A 56 -17.93 4.13 -5.99
N ALA A 57 -18.79 4.81 -6.75
CA ALA A 57 -18.74 6.26 -6.89
C ALA A 57 -18.97 6.95 -5.54
N GLU A 58 -20.00 6.55 -4.80
CA GLU A 58 -20.31 7.09 -3.47
C GLU A 58 -19.16 6.87 -2.47
N GLY A 59 -18.52 5.69 -2.50
CA GLY A 59 -17.35 5.40 -1.68
C GLY A 59 -16.15 6.30 -1.99
N VAL A 60 -15.91 6.61 -3.26
CA VAL A 60 -14.85 7.54 -3.69
C VAL A 60 -15.17 8.97 -3.26
N ASP A 61 -16.41 9.42 -3.40
CA ASP A 61 -16.84 10.76 -3.01
C ASP A 61 -16.73 10.96 -1.50
N ALA A 62 -17.17 9.98 -0.70
CA ALA A 62 -17.05 10.02 0.76
C ALA A 62 -15.59 10.11 1.22
N ARG A 63 -14.68 9.36 0.58
CA ARG A 63 -13.25 9.41 0.87
C ARG A 63 -12.66 10.77 0.50
N THR A 64 -13.04 11.30 -0.66
CA THR A 64 -12.60 12.62 -1.13
C THR A 64 -12.99 13.70 -0.13
N GLU A 65 -14.23 13.66 0.36
CA GLU A 65 -14.72 14.62 1.35
C GLU A 65 -14.00 14.50 2.69
N ALA A 66 -13.72 13.29 3.17
CA ALA A 66 -12.91 13.08 4.36
C ALA A 66 -11.47 13.63 4.21
N LEU A 67 -10.87 13.49 3.03
CA LEU A 67 -9.55 14.04 2.74
C LEU A 67 -9.54 15.57 2.69
N ARG A 68 -10.56 16.19 2.10
CA ARG A 68 -10.73 17.65 2.08
C ARG A 68 -10.83 18.21 3.50
N ARG A 69 -11.69 17.65 4.34
CA ARG A 69 -11.82 18.04 5.75
C ARG A 69 -10.51 17.94 6.52
N ARG A 70 -9.74 16.87 6.29
CA ARG A 70 -8.40 16.72 6.89
C ARG A 70 -7.42 17.78 6.40
N ALA A 71 -7.41 18.06 5.10
CA ALA A 71 -6.56 19.10 4.54
C ALA A 71 -6.93 20.49 5.06
N ASP A 72 -8.22 20.77 5.26
CA ASP A 72 -8.69 22.04 5.85
C ASP A 72 -8.20 22.20 7.29
N ALA A 73 -8.26 21.12 8.09
CA ALA A 73 -7.72 21.12 9.45
C ALA A 73 -6.20 21.36 9.48
N LEU A 74 -5.47 20.86 8.48
CA LEU A 74 -4.02 21.02 8.38
C LEU A 74 -3.58 22.37 7.78
N ARG A 75 -4.48 23.10 7.12
CA ARG A 75 -4.17 24.40 6.49
C ARG A 75 -4.04 25.55 7.50
N GLY A 76 -4.42 25.34 8.75
CA GLY A 76 -4.20 26.32 9.83
C GLY A 76 -2.72 26.46 10.20
N GLU A 77 -2.41 27.50 10.97
CA GLU A 77 -1.08 27.70 11.53
C GLU A 77 -0.78 26.61 12.58
N VAL A 78 0.11 25.68 12.23
CA VAL A 78 0.45 24.49 13.04
C VAL A 78 1.45 24.83 14.16
N ILE A 79 2.18 25.93 14.00
CA ILE A 79 3.22 26.40 14.92
C ILE A 79 2.66 27.58 15.70
N ASP A 80 2.58 27.49 17.03
CA ASP A 80 2.19 28.65 17.83
C ASP A 80 3.30 29.73 17.81
N PRO A 81 2.97 31.00 18.11
CA PRO A 81 3.93 32.10 18.02
C PRO A 81 5.19 31.94 18.90
N ASP A 82 5.10 31.27 20.04
CA ASP A 82 6.26 30.99 20.90
C ASP A 82 7.17 29.95 20.24
N ALA A 83 6.58 28.86 19.74
CA ALA A 83 7.32 27.86 18.96
C ALA A 83 7.99 28.46 17.72
N ARG A 84 7.33 29.39 17.02
CA ARG A 84 7.90 30.10 15.87
C ARG A 84 9.11 30.95 16.28
N SER A 85 8.98 31.71 17.37
CA SER A 85 10.06 32.54 17.90
C SER A 85 11.29 31.73 18.31
N ARG A 86 11.07 30.55 18.90
CA ARG A 86 12.16 29.62 19.26
C ARG A 86 12.90 29.05 18.06
N LEU A 87 12.17 28.76 16.97
CA LEU A 87 12.77 28.28 15.72
C LEU A 87 13.63 29.36 15.06
N ASP A 88 13.12 30.59 14.96
CA ASP A 88 13.86 31.71 14.36
C ASP A 88 15.13 32.02 15.15
N ALA A 89 15.05 32.06 16.49
CA ALA A 89 16.21 32.27 17.35
C ALA A 89 17.29 31.17 17.22
N GLY A 90 16.90 29.92 16.95
CA GLY A 90 17.84 28.82 16.72
C GLY A 90 18.54 28.90 15.35
N VAL A 91 17.86 29.42 14.33
CA VAL A 91 18.43 29.63 12.99
C VAL A 91 19.44 30.77 12.99
N ASP A 92 19.12 31.89 13.65
CA ASP A 92 20.02 33.05 13.73
C ASP A 92 21.28 32.79 14.56
N ALA A 93 21.25 31.79 15.43
CA ALA A 93 22.37 31.38 16.28
C ALA A 93 23.31 30.35 15.63
N SER A 94 23.01 29.89 14.41
CA SER A 94 23.81 28.91 13.65
C SER A 94 24.75 29.59 12.64
#